data_AF-A0A355C0Q8-F1
#
_entry.id   AF-A0A355C0Q8-F1
#
_cell.length_a   1.000
_cell.length_b   1.000
_cell.length_c   1.000
_cell.angle_alpha   90.00
_cell.angle_beta   90.00
_cell.angle_gamma   90.00
#
_symmetry.space_group_name_H-M   'P 1'
#
loop_
_entity.id
_entity.type
_entity.pdbx_description
1 polymer ?
#
loop_
_entity_poly.entity_id
_entity_poly.type
_entity_poly.pdbx_seq_one_letter_code
_entity_poly.pdbx_strand_id
1 'polypeptide(L)' 'MATITIEPVSGPKGRRDFIRAGKVAYAGDPHFVAPLEFEVGARLDPGANPALKGADVQLFIAKKDGAVAG' A
#
# COMPACT_ATOMS: atom_id res chain seq x y z
N MET A 1 -5.36 8.33 -23.90
CA MET A 1 -4.43 8.62 -22.78
C MET A 1 -4.95 7.91 -21.54
N ALA A 2 -4.08 7.31 -20.74
CA ALA A 2 -4.48 6.66 -19.50
C ALA A 2 -4.76 7.70 -18.41
N THR A 3 -5.80 7.48 -17.60
CA THR A 3 -6.15 8.37 -16.49
C THR A 3 -5.45 7.91 -15.22
N ILE A 4 -4.73 8.83 -14.55
CA ILE A 4 -4.10 8.57 -13.26
C ILE A 4 -4.86 9.33 -12.16
N THR A 5 -5.19 8.64 -11.08
CA THR A 5 -5.81 9.23 -9.88
C THR A 5 -5.02 8.83 -8.64
N ILE A 6 -4.89 9.75 -7.68
CA ILE A 6 -4.29 9.49 -6.37
C ILE A 6 -5.39 9.69 -5.32
N GLU A 7 -5.60 8.71 -4.46
CA GLU A 7 -6.62 8.77 -3.41
C GLU A 7 -6.02 8.47 -2.03
N PRO A 8 -6.47 9.16 -0.96
CA PRO A 8 -6.09 8.81 0.39
C PRO A 8 -6.69 7.45 0.75
N VAL A 9 -5.87 6.58 1.31
CA VAL A 9 -6.29 5.27 1.81
C VAL A 9 -7.10 5.45 3.09
N SER A 10 -8.27 4.82 3.12
CA SER A 10 -9.14 4.81 4.29
C SER A 10 -9.72 3.42 4.58
N GLY A 11 -9.92 3.15 5.87
CA GLY A 11 -10.55 1.93 6.36
C GLY A 11 -9.78 0.63 6.09
N PRO A 12 -10.35 -0.53 6.49
CA PRO A 12 -9.69 -1.83 6.38
C PRO A 12 -9.46 -2.28 4.93
N LYS A 13 -10.40 -1.98 4.04
CA LYS A 13 -10.28 -2.34 2.63
C LYS A 13 -9.16 -1.56 1.95
N GLY A 14 -9.13 -0.24 2.11
CA GLY A 14 -8.07 0.59 1.53
C GLY A 14 -6.69 0.18 2.04
N ARG A 15 -6.54 -0.12 3.34
CA ARG A 15 -5.26 -0.56 3.90
C ARG A 15 -4.77 -1.88 3.28
N ARG A 16 -5.67 -2.84 3.03
CA ARG A 16 -5.32 -4.08 2.31
C ARG A 16 -4.94 -3.80 0.86
N ASP A 17 -5.69 -2.95 0.18
CA ASP A 17 -5.43 -2.58 -1.21
C ASP A 17 -4.06 -1.89 -1.34
N PHE A 18 -3.69 -1.02 -0.39
CA PHE A 18 -2.37 -0.39 -0.30
C PHE A 18 -1.23 -1.41 -0.06
N ILE A 19 -1.38 -2.32 0.91
CA ILE A 19 -0.37 -3.37 1.16
C ILE A 19 -0.14 -4.23 -0.10
N ARG A 20 -1.22 -4.54 -0.83
CA ARG A 20 -1.15 -5.34 -2.05
C ARG A 20 -0.65 -4.57 -3.25
N ALA A 21 -0.74 -3.24 -3.27
CA ALA A 21 -0.20 -2.39 -4.31
C ALA A 21 1.30 -2.64 -4.54
N GLY A 22 2.05 -2.93 -3.48
CA GLY A 22 3.47 -3.29 -3.59
C GLY A 22 3.75 -4.49 -4.49
N LYS A 23 2.79 -5.41 -4.68
CA LYS A 23 2.92 -6.57 -5.59
C LYS A 23 2.81 -6.18 -7.06
N VAL A 24 2.16 -5.05 -7.38
CA VAL A 24 1.95 -4.59 -8.75
C VAL A 24 3.28 -4.30 -9.45
N ALA A 25 4.24 -3.72 -8.72
CA ALA A 25 5.57 -3.42 -9.26
C ALA A 25 6.39 -4.67 -9.64
N TYR A 26 6.08 -5.82 -9.05
CA TYR A 26 6.78 -7.09 -9.28
C TYR A 26 5.95 -8.08 -10.10
N ALA A 27 4.88 -7.61 -10.76
CA ALA A 27 4.03 -8.46 -11.58
C ALA A 27 4.85 -9.11 -12.72
N GLY A 28 4.87 -10.45 -12.74
CA GLY A 28 5.62 -11.23 -13.72
C GLY A 28 7.05 -11.60 -13.34
N ASP A 29 7.55 -11.15 -12.19
CA ASP A 29 8.84 -11.59 -11.67
C ASP A 29 8.71 -12.97 -11.01
N PRO A 30 9.33 -14.03 -11.58
CA PRO A 30 9.25 -15.38 -11.03
C PRO A 30 10.02 -15.56 -9.71
N HIS A 31 10.88 -14.62 -9.35
CA HIS A 31 11.70 -14.68 -8.13
C HIS A 31 11.16 -13.80 -7.01
N PHE A 32 10.09 -13.04 -7.26
CA PHE A 32 9.50 -12.18 -6.24
C PHE A 32 8.79 -13.00 -5.16
N VAL A 33 9.25 -12.84 -3.92
CA VAL A 33 8.59 -13.39 -2.73
C VAL A 33 7.95 -12.25 -1.97
N ALA A 34 6.62 -12.21 -1.98
CA ALA A 34 5.89 -11.16 -1.26
C ALA A 34 6.10 -11.29 0.26
N PRO A 35 6.32 -10.17 0.99
CA PRO A 35 6.34 -10.19 2.44
C PRO A 35 4.97 -10.57 3.01
N LEU A 36 4.95 -11.04 4.26
CA LEU A 36 3.70 -11.33 4.96
C LEU A 36 2.87 -10.03 5.12
N GLU A 37 1.59 -10.07 4.73
CA GLU A 37 0.72 -8.89 4.80
C GLU A 37 0.59 -8.37 6.24
N PHE A 38 0.67 -9.26 7.25
CA PHE A 38 0.68 -8.89 8.67
C PHE A 38 1.91 -8.05 9.06
N GLU A 39 3.11 -8.41 8.60
CA GLU A 39 4.32 -7.66 8.90
C GLU A 39 4.31 -6.28 8.25
N VAL A 40 3.86 -6.18 6.99
CA VAL A 40 3.69 -4.89 6.32
C VAL A 40 2.65 -4.06 7.05
N GLY A 41 1.54 -4.67 7.48
CA GLY A 41 0.53 -4.02 8.31
C GLY A 41 1.13 -3.42 9.58
N ALA A 42 1.90 -4.19 10.36
CA ALA A 42 2.53 -3.72 11.59
C ALA A 42 3.49 -2.55 11.37
N ARG A 43 4.26 -2.54 10.26
CA ARG A 43 5.15 -1.42 9.90
C ARG A 43 4.39 -0.12 9.62
N LEU A 44 3.15 -0.21 9.14
CA LEU A 44 2.29 0.94 8.84
C LEU A 44 1.46 1.40 10.04
N ASP A 45 1.53 0.69 11.17
CA ASP A 45 0.72 0.96 12.35
C ASP A 45 1.50 1.81 13.37
N PRO A 46 1.08 3.04 13.72
CA PRO A 46 1.76 3.82 14.76
C PRO A 46 1.76 3.17 16.15
N GLY A 47 0.83 2.24 16.43
CA GLY A 47 0.81 1.46 17.66
C GLY A 47 1.85 0.34 17.70
N ALA A 48 2.30 -0.16 16.54
CA ALA A 48 3.28 -1.23 16.43
C ALA A 48 4.65 -0.77 15.90
N ASN A 49 4.71 0.38 15.24
CA ASN A 49 5.93 0.99 14.71
C ASN A 49 6.23 2.32 15.45
N PRO A 50 7.17 2.30 16.42
CA PRO A 50 7.56 3.50 17.16
C PRO A 50 8.08 4.66 16.31
N ALA A 51 8.60 4.39 15.10
CA ALA A 51 9.09 5.44 14.21
C ALA A 51 7.97 6.35 13.68
N LEU A 52 6.71 5.89 13.72
CA LEU A 52 5.53 6.68 13.34
C LEU A 52 4.88 7.38 14.54
N LYS A 53 5.40 7.18 15.76
CA LYS A 53 4.79 7.73 16.97
C LYS A 53 4.87 9.26 16.97
N GLY A 54 3.71 9.91 17.08
CA GLY A 54 3.61 11.38 17.09
C GLY A 54 3.65 12.02 15.71
N ALA A 55 3.73 11.23 14.63
CA ALA A 55 3.58 11.70 13.27
C ALA A 55 2.10 11.66 12.84
N ASP A 56 1.67 12.66 12.07
CA ASP A 56 0.43 12.58 11.31
C ASP A 56 0.72 11.85 9.98
N VAL A 57 0.12 10.66 9.81
CA VAL A 57 0.46 9.73 8.73
C VAL A 57 -0.76 9.44 7.88
N GLN A 58 -0.65 9.70 6.57
CA GLN A 58 -1.64 9.34 5.57
C GLN A 58 -0.99 8.49 4.48
N LEU A 59 -1.61 7.36 4.16
CA LEU A 59 -1.22 6.52 3.02
C LEU A 59 -1.99 6.96 1.78
N PHE A 60 -1.36 6.89 0.61
CA PHE A 60 -1.98 7.22 -0.67
C PHE A 60 -1.80 6.06 -1.63
N ILE A 61 -2.79 5.84 -2.49
CA ILE A 61 -2.72 4.82 -3.55
C ILE A 61 -2.99 5.47 -4.90
N ALA A 62 -2.18 5.11 -5.88
CA ALA A 62 -2.34 5.52 -7.26
C ALA A 62 -3.13 4.46 -8.03
N LYS A 63 -4.04 4.92 -8.88
CA LYS A 63 -4.75 4.08 -9.84
C LYS A 63 -4.52 4.58 -11.25
N LYS A 64 -4.31 3.64 -12.17
CA LYS A 64 -4.28 3.85 -13.61
C LYS A 64 -5.49 3.17 -14.23
N ASP A 65 -6.35 3.96 -14.87
CA ASP A 65 -7.59 3.47 -15.49
C ASP A 65 -8.44 2.64 -14.51
N GLY A 66 -8.46 3.06 -13.23
CA GLY A 66 -9.19 2.40 -12.15
C GLY A 66 -8.48 1.22 -11.47
N ALA A 67 -7.39 0.69 -12.06
CA ALA A 67 -6.58 -0.38 -11.49
C ALA A 67 -5.44 0.17 -10.63
N VAL A 68 -5.12 -0.47 -9.51
CA VAL A 68 -3.99 -0.08 -8.64
C VAL A 68 -2.68 -0.10 -9.43
N ALA A 69 -1.89 0.96 -9.29
CA ALA A 69 -0.65 1.16 -10.04
C ALA A 69 0.54 1.56 -9.17
N GLY A 70 0.34 1.86 -7.88
CA GLY A 70 1.40 2.24 -6.94
C GLY A 70 0.85 2.82 -5.64
#